data_AF-M7YH46-F1
#
_entry.id   AF-M7YH46-F1
#
_cell.length_a   1.000
_cell.length_b   1.000
_cell.length_c   1.000
_cell.angle_alpha   90.00
_cell.angle_beta   90.00
_cell.angle_gamma   90.00
#
_symmetry.space_group_name_H-M   'P 1'
#
loop_
_entity.id
_entity.type
_entity.pdbx_description
1 polymer ?
#
loop_
_entity_poly.entity_id
_entity_poly.type
_entity_poly.pdbx_seq_one_letter_code
_entity_poly.pdbx_strand_id
1 'polypeptide(L)'
;MEAGNDGPSTPVLLNVYDLTPVNDYLYWLGFGVFHSGIEVHGMEYGFGAHDFSSSGVFEVESKCCPGFVYRKTVSLGTTDMSREDFRSFIERLAGKYHGNTYNLIAKNCNHFTDDVCRSLTGKPIPGWVNRLARAQSLTVYYQKVSKFLLLDVSQLFVQLLVSIF
;
A
#
# COMPACT_ATOMS: atom_id res chain seq x y z
N MET A 1 35.31 -14.50 18.11
CA MET A 1 34.24 -15.51 18.07
C MET A 1 32.98 -14.81 18.55
N GLU A 2 32.18 -14.28 17.63
CA GLU A 2 30.86 -13.74 17.98
C GLU A 2 29.88 -14.91 17.98
N ALA A 3 29.26 -15.15 19.13
CA ALA A 3 28.17 -16.10 19.24
C ALA A 3 26.94 -15.47 18.59
N GLY A 4 26.59 -15.93 17.39
CA GLY A 4 25.33 -15.60 16.75
C GLY A 4 24.19 -16.08 17.64
N ASN A 5 23.35 -15.16 18.08
CA ASN A 5 22.13 -15.45 18.81
C ASN A 5 21.09 -16.00 17.82
N ASP A 6 21.21 -17.27 17.44
CA ASP A 6 20.26 -17.98 16.58
C ASP A 6 19.04 -18.42 17.40
N GLY A 7 18.30 -17.45 17.94
CA GLY A 7 16.89 -17.70 18.27
C GLY A 7 16.14 -18.01 16.98
N PRO A 8 15.06 -18.83 17.00
CA PRO A 8 14.29 -19.11 15.80
C PRO A 8 13.61 -17.82 15.31
N SER A 9 14.20 -17.16 14.31
CA SER A 9 13.60 -15.97 13.70
C SER A 9 12.30 -16.35 13.00
N THR A 10 11.27 -15.53 13.18
CA THR A 10 9.93 -15.78 12.64
C THR A 10 9.83 -15.26 11.21
N PRO A 11 9.30 -16.04 10.25
CA PRO A 11 9.12 -15.57 8.88
C PRO A 11 8.10 -14.42 8.81
N VAL A 12 8.42 -13.42 7.99
CA VAL A 12 7.51 -12.34 7.61
C VAL A 12 7.04 -12.59 6.19
N LEU A 13 5.73 -12.74 6.02
CA LEU A 13 5.10 -13.15 4.78
C LEU A 13 4.12 -12.08 4.29
N LEU A 14 3.98 -11.95 2.96
CA LEU A 14 3.01 -11.07 2.32
C LEU A 14 2.03 -11.91 1.52
N ASN A 15 0.78 -11.98 1.97
CA ASN A 15 -0.30 -12.62 1.23
C ASN A 15 -0.90 -11.59 0.27
N VAL A 16 -0.94 -11.94 -1.01
CA VAL A 16 -1.41 -11.06 -2.09
C VAL A 16 -2.68 -11.64 -2.68
N TYR A 17 -3.67 -10.77 -2.88
CA TYR A 17 -4.98 -11.12 -3.38
C TYR A 17 -5.39 -10.23 -4.55
N ASP A 18 -6.23 -10.80 -5.41
CA ASP A 18 -6.83 -10.12 -6.55
C ASP A 18 -8.17 -9.47 -6.17
N LEU A 19 -8.37 -8.22 -6.62
CA LEU A 19 -9.63 -7.49 -6.52
C LEU A 19 -10.57 -7.82 -7.69
N THR A 20 -11.37 -8.88 -7.59
CA THR A 20 -12.43 -9.17 -8.58
C THR A 20 -13.63 -8.22 -8.43
N PRO A 21 -14.40 -7.84 -9.47
CA PRO A 21 -14.18 -7.83 -10.92
C PRO A 21 -13.68 -6.47 -11.46
N VAL A 22 -13.44 -5.47 -10.59
CA VAL A 22 -12.93 -4.13 -11.00
C VAL A 22 -11.57 -4.24 -11.68
N ASN A 23 -10.81 -5.31 -11.38
CA ASN A 23 -9.55 -5.60 -12.03
C ASN A 23 -9.70 -5.84 -13.53
N ASP A 24 -10.81 -6.33 -14.10
CA ASP A 24 -10.88 -6.55 -15.56
C ASP A 24 -10.72 -5.23 -16.36
N TYR A 25 -11.28 -4.12 -15.85
CA TYR A 25 -11.14 -2.80 -16.46
C TYR A 25 -9.78 -2.13 -16.19
N LEU A 26 -9.20 -2.33 -15.00
CA LEU A 26 -7.93 -1.69 -14.60
C LEU A 26 -6.68 -2.48 -15.04
N TYR A 27 -6.80 -3.81 -15.15
CA TYR A 27 -5.77 -4.70 -15.68
C TYR A 27 -5.60 -4.49 -17.18
N TRP A 28 -6.70 -4.23 -17.92
CA TRP A 28 -6.66 -3.82 -19.33
C TRP A 28 -5.85 -2.53 -19.55
N LEU A 29 -5.82 -1.63 -18.56
CA LEU A 29 -5.03 -0.40 -18.58
C LEU A 29 -3.59 -0.57 -18.02
N GLY A 30 -3.17 -1.78 -17.63
CA GLY A 30 -1.82 -2.04 -17.12
C GLY A 30 -1.61 -1.73 -15.63
N PHE A 31 -2.70 -1.49 -14.88
CA PHE A 31 -2.68 -1.07 -13.49
C PHE A 31 -3.40 -2.08 -12.59
N GLY A 32 -2.75 -3.20 -12.27
CA GLY A 32 -3.30 -4.16 -11.30
C GLY A 32 -3.48 -3.51 -9.92
N VAL A 33 -4.69 -3.58 -9.36
CA VAL A 33 -4.96 -3.23 -7.96
C VAL A 33 -4.89 -4.53 -7.17
N PHE A 34 -3.88 -4.66 -6.31
CA PHE A 34 -3.76 -5.81 -5.41
C PHE A 34 -4.15 -5.41 -4.00
N HIS A 35 -4.79 -6.33 -3.29
CA HIS A 35 -4.86 -6.29 -1.84
C HIS A 35 -3.69 -7.10 -1.28
N SER A 36 -3.15 -6.66 -0.15
CA SER A 36 -2.15 -7.43 0.59
C SER A 36 -2.39 -7.41 2.09
N GLY A 37 -2.08 -8.55 2.72
CA GLY A 37 -2.01 -8.74 4.16
C GLY A 37 -0.62 -9.22 4.57
N ILE A 38 -0.16 -8.77 5.73
CA ILE A 38 1.13 -9.17 6.31
C ILE A 38 0.90 -10.30 7.31
N GLU A 39 1.59 -11.43 7.13
CA GLU A 39 1.50 -12.59 8.01
C GLU A 39 2.79 -12.74 8.81
N VAL A 40 2.62 -12.80 10.13
CA VAL A 40 3.69 -13.04 11.11
C VAL A 40 3.09 -13.87 12.25
N HIS A 41 3.83 -14.82 12.80
CA HIS A 41 3.35 -15.68 13.90
C HIS A 41 2.06 -16.47 13.58
N GLY A 42 1.81 -16.75 12.29
CA GLY A 42 0.67 -17.51 11.79
C GLY A 42 -0.65 -16.73 11.65
N MET A 43 -0.65 -15.43 11.97
CA MET A 43 -1.81 -14.55 11.82
C MET A 43 -1.55 -13.50 10.75
N GLU A 44 -2.58 -13.20 9.97
CA GLU A 44 -2.52 -12.19 8.91
C GLU A 44 -3.20 -10.90 9.34
N TYR A 45 -2.52 -9.79 9.08
CA TYR A 45 -2.97 -8.45 9.41
C TYR A 45 -3.15 -7.63 8.14
N GLY A 46 -4.28 -6.96 8.03
CA GLY A 46 -4.63 -6.10 6.90
C GLY A 46 -5.22 -4.78 7.35
N PHE A 47 -5.37 -3.86 6.40
CA PHE A 47 -6.03 -2.57 6.62
C PHE A 47 -7.21 -2.41 5.66
N GLY A 48 -8.39 -2.14 6.21
CA GLY A 48 -9.66 -1.99 5.48
C GLY A 48 -10.33 -0.64 5.71
N ALA A 49 -11.24 -0.30 4.80
CA ALA A 49 -12.06 0.91 4.89
C ALA A 49 -13.32 0.66 5.71
N HIS A 50 -13.69 1.62 6.57
CA HIS A 50 -15.00 1.70 7.20
C HIS A 50 -15.25 3.14 7.70
N ASP A 51 -16.49 3.52 7.98
CA ASP A 51 -16.84 4.92 8.28
C ASP A 51 -16.49 5.37 9.70
N PHE A 52 -16.20 4.44 10.61
CA PHE A 52 -15.86 4.75 12.00
C PHE A 52 -14.45 5.33 12.17
N SER A 53 -14.26 6.14 13.20
CA SER A 53 -12.93 6.66 13.62
C SER A 53 -12.05 5.62 14.30
N SER A 54 -12.53 4.39 14.47
CA SER A 54 -11.73 3.27 14.97
C SER A 54 -10.65 2.84 13.97
N SER A 55 -9.70 2.03 14.45
CA SER A 55 -8.71 1.37 13.60
C SER A 55 -9.40 0.53 12.53
N GLY A 56 -8.96 0.69 11.28
CA GLY A 56 -9.32 -0.19 10.16
C GLY A 56 -8.37 -1.38 10.03
N VAL A 57 -7.37 -1.52 10.91
CA VAL A 57 -6.51 -2.69 10.97
C VAL A 57 -7.31 -3.87 11.52
N PHE A 58 -7.26 -4.99 10.82
CA PHE A 58 -7.94 -6.23 11.19
C PHE A 58 -6.96 -7.40 11.21
N GLU A 59 -7.34 -8.45 11.93
CA GLU A 59 -6.61 -9.71 12.04
C GLU A 59 -7.51 -10.84 11.50
N VAL A 60 -6.94 -11.70 10.65
CA VAL A 60 -7.62 -12.87 10.08
C VAL A 60 -6.68 -14.07 10.06
N GLU A 61 -7.26 -15.26 9.90
CA GLU A 61 -6.48 -16.44 9.55
C GLU A 61 -5.75 -16.23 8.22
N SER A 62 -4.50 -16.70 8.14
CA SER A 62 -3.67 -16.62 6.95
C SER A 62 -4.42 -17.08 5.70
N LYS A 63 -4.38 -16.26 4.64
CA LYS A 63 -4.95 -16.54 3.31
C LYS A 63 -6.49 -16.56 3.26
N CYS A 64 -7.15 -16.23 4.37
CA CYS A 64 -8.60 -16.28 4.51
C CYS A 64 -9.26 -14.88 4.50
N CYS A 65 -8.62 -13.87 3.91
CA CYS A 65 -9.20 -12.52 3.84
C CYS A 65 -10.55 -12.53 3.07
N PRO A 66 -11.69 -12.20 3.73
CA PRO A 66 -13.00 -12.28 3.09
C PRO A 66 -13.15 -11.31 1.91
N GLY A 67 -13.80 -11.75 0.83
CA GLY A 67 -14.13 -10.90 -0.31
C GLY A 67 -12.99 -10.69 -1.33
N PHE A 68 -11.84 -11.35 -1.16
CA PHE A 68 -10.73 -11.31 -2.10
C PHE A 68 -10.34 -12.72 -2.57
N VAL A 69 -9.75 -12.81 -3.78
CA VAL A 69 -9.26 -14.07 -4.32
C VAL A 69 -7.76 -14.18 -4.05
N TYR A 70 -7.36 -15.15 -3.24
CA TYR A 70 -5.95 -15.37 -2.92
C TYR A 70 -5.15 -15.70 -4.18
N ARG A 71 -4.03 -14.98 -4.37
CA ARG A 71 -3.15 -15.14 -5.53
C ARG A 71 -1.88 -15.90 -5.17
N LYS A 72 -1.11 -15.39 -4.19
CA LYS A 72 0.17 -15.96 -3.77
C LYS A 72 0.67 -15.34 -2.46
N THR A 73 1.61 -16.04 -1.83
CA THR A 73 2.42 -15.52 -0.73
C THR A 73 3.82 -15.14 -1.23
N VAL A 74 4.39 -14.05 -0.70
CA VAL A 74 5.77 -13.63 -0.94
C VAL A 74 6.51 -13.60 0.40
N SER A 75 7.68 -14.23 0.48
CA SER A 75 8.56 -14.11 1.65
C SER A 75 9.26 -12.76 1.65
N LEU A 76 9.19 -12.04 2.77
CA LEU A 76 9.78 -10.70 2.95
C LEU A 76 11.05 -10.72 3.82
N GLY A 77 11.33 -11.83 4.48
CA GLY A 77 12.45 -11.99 5.40
C GLY A 77 12.00 -12.61 6.72
N THR A 78 12.68 -12.25 7.80
CA THR A 78 12.39 -12.73 9.16
C THR A 78 12.40 -11.57 10.16
N THR A 79 11.80 -11.79 11.33
CA THR A 79 11.83 -10.89 12.48
C THR A 79 12.17 -11.67 13.75
N ASP A 80 12.88 -11.01 14.67
CA ASP A 80 13.20 -11.55 16.00
C ASP A 80 12.20 -11.10 17.07
N MET A 81 11.16 -10.34 16.68
CA MET A 81 10.09 -9.93 17.60
C MET A 81 9.31 -11.15 18.11
N SER A 82 9.12 -11.21 19.42
CA SER A 82 8.18 -12.15 20.03
C SER A 82 6.75 -11.91 19.55
N ARG A 83 5.84 -12.87 19.78
CA ARG A 83 4.42 -12.72 19.42
C ARG A 83 3.80 -11.52 20.14
N GLU A 84 4.16 -11.34 21.41
CA GLU A 84 3.68 -10.28 22.29
C GLU A 84 4.18 -8.92 21.82
N ASP A 85 5.49 -8.80 21.53
CA ASP A 85 6.08 -7.56 21.02
C ASP A 85 5.50 -7.18 19.66
N PHE A 86 5.30 -8.18 18.79
CA PHE A 86 4.69 -7.97 17.49
C PHE A 86 3.25 -7.48 17.62
N ARG A 87 2.47 -8.06 18.54
CA ARG A 87 1.09 -7.62 18.79
C ARG A 87 1.06 -6.17 19.29
N SER A 88 1.88 -5.81 20.27
CA SER A 88 1.97 -4.42 20.75
C SER A 88 2.45 -3.45 19.67
N PHE A 89 3.35 -3.91 18.78
CA PHE A 89 3.77 -3.15 17.61
C PHE A 89 2.59 -2.87 16.65
N ILE A 90 1.79 -3.89 16.32
CA ILE A 90 0.61 -3.75 15.46
C ILE A 90 -0.43 -2.84 16.10
N GLU A 91 -0.73 -2.99 17.39
CA GLU A 91 -1.69 -2.15 18.12
C GLU A 91 -1.27 -0.67 18.09
N ARG A 92 0.03 -0.37 18.26
CA ARG A 92 0.54 1.00 18.13
C ARG A 92 0.45 1.52 16.69
N LEU A 93 0.72 0.68 15.70
CA LEU A 93 0.63 1.07 14.30
C LEU A 93 -0.83 1.31 13.89
N ALA A 94 -1.76 0.50 14.39
CA ALA A 94 -3.20 0.61 14.17
C ALA A 94 -3.76 1.98 14.54
N GLY A 95 -3.21 2.65 15.57
CA GLY A 95 -3.56 4.03 15.91
C GLY A 95 -3.26 5.06 14.82
N LYS A 96 -2.45 4.74 13.80
CA LYS A 96 -2.23 5.58 12.61
C LYS A 96 -3.16 5.22 11.45
N TYR A 97 -3.84 4.07 11.51
CA TYR A 97 -4.60 3.47 10.41
C TYR A 97 -6.08 3.37 10.75
N HIS A 98 -6.74 4.52 10.92
CA HIS A 98 -8.19 4.59 11.09
C HIS A 98 -8.92 4.24 9.80
N GLY A 99 -10.00 3.45 9.89
CA GLY A 99 -10.74 2.98 8.72
C GLY A 99 -11.32 4.11 7.87
N ASN A 100 -11.75 5.20 8.50
CA ASN A 100 -12.28 6.39 7.82
C ASN A 100 -11.21 7.23 7.09
N THR A 101 -9.93 6.87 7.24
CA THR A 101 -8.81 7.50 6.51
C THR A 101 -8.34 6.68 5.31
N TYR A 102 -9.01 5.56 5.02
CA TYR A 102 -8.64 4.70 3.89
C TYR A 102 -8.79 5.46 2.57
N ASN A 103 -7.74 5.44 1.77
CA ASN A 103 -7.70 6.03 0.45
C ASN A 103 -7.00 5.07 -0.52
N LEU A 104 -7.70 4.69 -1.61
CA LEU A 104 -7.22 3.72 -2.60
C LEU A 104 -5.83 4.03 -3.16
N ILE A 105 -5.44 5.31 -3.20
CA ILE A 105 -4.21 5.77 -3.83
C ILE A 105 -3.18 6.18 -2.77
N ALA A 106 -3.56 6.95 -1.76
CA ALA A 106 -2.63 7.58 -0.81
C ALA A 106 -2.47 6.85 0.53
N LYS A 107 -3.41 5.99 0.91
CA LYS A 107 -3.40 5.29 2.21
C LYS A 107 -4.29 4.05 2.17
N ASN A 108 -3.76 2.98 1.58
CA ASN A 108 -4.47 1.72 1.35
C ASN A 108 -3.79 0.56 2.12
N CYS A 109 -4.35 -0.65 1.99
CA CYS A 109 -3.80 -1.88 2.56
C CYS A 109 -2.29 -2.09 2.25
N ASN A 110 -1.85 -1.74 1.05
CA ASN A 110 -0.46 -1.91 0.64
C ASN A 110 0.51 -0.92 1.29
N HIS A 111 0.03 0.25 1.74
CA HIS A 111 0.85 1.17 2.54
C HIS A 111 1.03 0.62 3.95
N PHE A 112 -0.04 0.05 4.51
CA PHE A 112 0.02 -0.61 5.81
C PHE A 112 1.03 -1.76 5.80
N THR A 113 0.95 -2.66 4.82
CA THR A 113 1.90 -3.79 4.72
C THR A 113 3.33 -3.34 4.40
N ASP A 114 3.52 -2.24 3.65
CA ASP A 114 4.86 -1.64 3.44
C ASP A 114 5.45 -1.08 4.74
N ASP A 115 4.67 -0.35 5.53
CA ASP A 115 5.10 0.20 6.83
C ASP A 115 5.47 -0.91 7.83
N VAL A 116 4.66 -1.97 7.89
CA VAL A 116 4.97 -3.15 8.72
C VAL A 116 6.25 -3.82 8.21
N CYS A 117 6.34 -4.13 6.90
CA CYS A 117 7.51 -4.79 6.32
C CYS A 117 8.80 -4.02 6.59
N ARG A 118 8.79 -2.69 6.41
CA ARG A 118 9.96 -1.84 6.69
C ARG A 118 10.34 -1.86 8.16
N SER A 119 9.36 -1.81 9.05
CA SER A 119 9.62 -1.81 10.50
C SER A 119 10.24 -3.13 10.97
N LEU A 120 9.82 -4.26 10.38
CA LEU A 120 10.31 -5.59 10.77
C LEU A 120 11.61 -5.99 10.08
N THR A 121 11.76 -5.69 8.79
CA THR A 121 12.83 -6.25 7.94
C THR A 121 13.81 -5.19 7.42
N GLY A 122 13.52 -3.90 7.63
CA GLY A 122 14.26 -2.79 7.03
C GLY A 122 14.05 -2.63 5.52
N LYS A 123 13.22 -3.47 4.87
CA LYS A 123 13.02 -3.49 3.42
C LYS A 123 11.55 -3.20 3.06
N PRO A 124 11.28 -2.61 1.89
CA PRO A 124 9.92 -2.42 1.39
C PRO A 124 9.30 -3.72 0.88
N ILE A 125 7.98 -3.72 0.73
CA ILE A 125 7.29 -4.77 -0.05
C ILE A 125 7.63 -4.65 -1.54
N PRO A 126 7.47 -5.73 -2.33
CA PRO A 126 7.72 -5.68 -3.77
C PRO A 126 6.89 -4.58 -4.46
N GLY A 127 7.58 -3.68 -5.19
CA GLY A 127 6.94 -2.49 -5.77
C GLY A 127 5.81 -2.77 -6.76
N TRP A 128 5.70 -4.00 -7.28
CA TRP A 128 4.61 -4.40 -8.15
C TRP A 128 3.25 -4.53 -7.42
N VAL A 129 3.25 -4.69 -6.09
CA VAL A 129 2.03 -4.85 -5.28
C VAL A 129 1.24 -3.54 -5.20
N ASN A 130 1.93 -2.38 -5.18
CA ASN A 130 1.30 -1.06 -5.04
C ASN A 130 1.64 -0.11 -6.20
N ARG A 131 1.66 -0.62 -7.45
CA ARG A 131 2.08 0.18 -8.64
C ARG A 131 1.26 1.46 -8.81
N LEU A 132 -0.05 1.39 -8.60
CA LEU A 132 -0.94 2.53 -8.74
C LEU A 132 -0.62 3.68 -7.78
N ALA A 133 -0.40 3.39 -6.50
CA ALA A 133 0.00 4.40 -5.55
C ALA A 133 1.38 5.00 -5.89
N ARG A 134 2.30 4.19 -6.45
CA ARG A 134 3.62 4.66 -6.87
C ARG A 134 3.56 5.49 -8.17
N ALA A 135 2.60 5.20 -9.04
CA ALA A 135 2.33 5.94 -10.28
C ALA A 135 1.67 7.30 -10.05
N GLN A 136 1.29 7.66 -8.80
CA GLN A 136 0.94 9.04 -8.43
C GLN A 136 1.96 10.06 -8.93
N SER A 137 3.24 9.69 -8.98
CA SER A 137 4.31 10.52 -9.53
C SER A 137 4.07 10.92 -10.99
N LEU A 138 3.52 10.02 -11.82
CA LEU A 138 3.22 10.30 -13.23
C LEU A 138 1.92 11.09 -13.39
N THR A 139 0.84 10.75 -12.68
CA THR A 139 -0.44 11.49 -12.81
C THR A 139 -0.35 12.91 -12.24
N VAL A 140 0.35 13.12 -11.13
CA VAL A 140 0.65 14.47 -10.62
C VAL A 140 1.57 15.21 -11.59
N TYR A 141 2.55 14.54 -12.20
CA TYR A 141 3.37 15.14 -13.25
C TYR A 141 2.52 15.56 -14.46
N TYR A 142 1.62 14.71 -14.97
CA TYR A 142 0.71 15.06 -16.06
C TYR A 142 -0.28 16.15 -15.69
N GLN A 143 -0.83 16.18 -14.47
CA GLN A 143 -1.69 17.27 -14.01
C GLN A 143 -0.90 18.58 -13.86
N LYS A 144 0.35 18.52 -13.38
CA LYS A 144 1.22 19.69 -13.21
C LYS A 144 1.72 20.23 -14.55
N VAL A 145 2.07 19.35 -15.50
CA VAL A 145 2.47 19.68 -16.87
C VAL A 145 1.28 20.11 -17.72
N SER A 146 0.10 19.51 -17.57
CA SER A 146 -1.15 19.96 -18.21
C SER A 146 -1.55 21.36 -17.76
N LYS A 147 -1.45 21.65 -16.45
CA LYS A 147 -1.69 22.99 -15.92
C LYS A 147 -0.64 24.00 -16.40
N PHE A 148 0.61 23.58 -16.60
CA PHE A 148 1.69 24.41 -17.14
C PHE A 148 1.51 24.69 -18.64
N LEU A 149 1.16 23.68 -19.43
CA LEU A 149 0.87 23.81 -20.86
C LEU A 149 -0.38 24.67 -21.13
N LEU A 150 -1.45 24.51 -20.33
CA LEU A 150 -2.66 25.35 -20.47
C LEU A 150 -2.42 26.82 -20.07
N LEU A 151 -1.45 27.10 -19.19
CA LEU A 151 -1.07 28.48 -18.84
C LEU A 151 -0.27 29.16 -19.95
N ASP A 152 0.63 28.44 -20.65
CA ASP A 152 1.37 29.00 -21.79
C ASP A 152 0.45 29.29 -22.99
N VAL A 153 -0.53 28.41 -23.29
CA VAL A 153 -1.45 28.66 -24.41
C VAL A 153 -2.39 29.84 -24.13
N SER A 154 -2.84 30.02 -22.88
CA SER A 154 -3.69 31.17 -22.52
C SER A 154 -2.92 32.50 -22.53
N GLN A 155 -1.64 32.52 -22.13
CA GLN A 155 -0.82 33.74 -22.24
C GLN A 155 -0.47 34.09 -23.70
N LEU A 156 -0.19 33.09 -24.55
CA LEU A 156 0.04 33.31 -25.98
C LEU A 156 -1.21 33.86 -26.70
N PHE A 157 -2.41 33.41 -26.31
CA PHE A 157 -3.66 33.95 -26.87
C PHE A 157 -3.93 35.40 -26.44
N VAL A 158 -3.62 35.77 -25.18
CA VAL A 158 -3.79 37.16 -24.70
C VAL A 158 -2.79 38.10 -25.37
N GLN A 159 -1.53 37.68 -25.58
CA GLN A 159 -0.55 38.50 -26.32
C GLN A 159 -0.89 38.66 -27.80
N LEU A 160 -1.47 37.65 -28.45
CA LEU A 160 -1.92 37.75 -29.85
C LEU A 160 -3.13 38.68 -30.01
N LEU A 161 -4.05 38.70 -29.02
CA LEU A 161 -5.22 39.59 -29.04
C LEU A 161 -4.88 41.06 -28.75
N VAL A 162 -3.86 41.34 -27.94
CA VAL A 162 -3.39 42.71 -27.66
C VAL A 162 -2.53 43.28 -28.81
N SER A 163 -2.15 42.46 -29.78
CA SER A 163 -1.38 42.89 -30.96
C SER A 163 -2.24 43.12 -32.21
N ILE A 164 -3.56 42.89 -32.11
CA ILE A 164 -4.53 43.00 -33.23
C ILE A 164 -5.54 44.15 -32.99
N PHE A 165 -5.41 44.90 -31.88
CA PHE A 165 -6.10 46.17 -31.63
C PHE A 165 -5.08 47.23 -31.21
#